data_AF-A0A6G3RWM7-F1
#
_entry.id   AF-A0A6G3RWM7-F1
#
_cell.length_a   1.000
_cell.length_b   1.000
_cell.length_c   1.000
_cell.angle_alpha   90.00
_cell.angle_beta   90.00
_cell.angle_gamma   90.00
#
_symmetry.space_group_name_H-M   'P 1'
#
loop_
_entity.id
_entity.type
_entity.pdbx_description
1 polymer ?
#
loop_
_entity_poly.entity_id
_entity_poly.type
_entity_poly.pdbx_seq_one_letter_code
_entity_poly.pdbx_strand_id
1 'polypeptide(L)'
;MRNDGATIAQIAAESVPRLEQGGSVRVLKKTEIGTPDLPGLTDSPGIVQDLVLSTTLRGEPVELCQSQVYLGLEDVWNPAQRAVIEIVLTAKQNQIGEVIDDYKQFLRTVGPGEDSAPQAG
;
A
#
# COMPACT_ATOMS: atom_id res chain seq x y z
N MET A 1 -15.78 -5.20 -0.56
CA MET A 1 -14.99 -6.42 -0.82
C MET A 1 -14.79 -6.56 -2.32
N ARG A 2 -13.55 -6.76 -2.78
CA ARG A 2 -13.26 -7.13 -4.18
C ARG A 2 -13.61 -8.61 -4.37
N ASN A 3 -14.32 -8.94 -5.45
CA ASN A 3 -14.76 -10.31 -5.76
C ASN A 3 -14.11 -10.87 -7.04
N ASP A 4 -13.22 -10.09 -7.64
CA ASP A 4 -12.36 -10.48 -8.75
C ASP A 4 -11.11 -11.17 -8.18
N GLY A 5 -10.77 -12.35 -8.70
CA GLY A 5 -9.60 -13.14 -8.25
C GLY A 5 -8.22 -12.49 -8.50
N ALA A 6 -8.17 -11.18 -8.72
CA ALA A 6 -6.97 -10.42 -9.03
C ALA A 6 -5.94 -10.48 -7.89
N THR A 7 -4.70 -10.88 -8.16
CA THR A 7 -3.66 -10.97 -7.12
C THR A 7 -3.28 -9.58 -6.60
N ILE A 8 -2.75 -9.49 -5.37
CA ILE A 8 -2.29 -8.21 -4.79
C ILE A 8 -1.27 -7.52 -5.72
N ALA A 9 -0.42 -8.31 -6.38
CA ALA A 9 0.53 -7.82 -7.37
C ALA A 9 -0.14 -7.19 -8.60
N GLN A 10 -1.27 -7.71 -9.06
CA GLN A 10 -2.07 -7.13 -10.14
C GLN A 10 -2.73 -5.84 -9.68
N ILE A 11 -3.29 -5.82 -8.47
CA ILE A 11 -3.93 -4.63 -7.88
C ILE A 11 -2.91 -3.48 -7.75
N ALA A 12 -1.70 -3.78 -7.27
CA ALA A 12 -0.62 -2.80 -7.20
C ALA A 12 -0.23 -2.26 -8.59
N ALA A 13 -0.22 -3.13 -9.61
CA ALA A 13 0.10 -2.73 -10.98
C ALA A 13 -1.00 -1.84 -11.61
N GLU A 14 -2.27 -2.05 -11.26
CA GLU A 14 -3.39 -1.23 -11.72
C GLU A 14 -3.32 0.23 -11.25
N SER A 15 -2.52 0.55 -10.23
CA SER A 15 -2.34 1.93 -9.76
C SER A 15 -1.54 2.79 -10.73
N VAL A 16 -0.58 2.19 -11.46
CA VAL A 16 0.26 2.90 -12.43
C VAL A 16 -0.55 3.56 -13.54
N PRO A 17 -1.39 2.84 -14.31
CA PRO A 17 -2.19 3.48 -15.37
C PRO A 17 -3.20 4.49 -14.83
N ARG A 18 -3.64 4.35 -13.56
CA ARG A 18 -4.50 5.35 -12.90
C ARG A 18 -3.75 6.63 -12.60
N LEU A 19 -2.52 6.53 -12.08
CA LEU A 19 -1.65 7.68 -11.82
C LEU A 19 -1.16 8.34 -13.10
N GLU A 20 -0.97 7.56 -14.18
CA GLU A 20 -0.57 8.07 -15.50
C GLU A 20 -1.60 9.05 -16.10
N GLN A 21 -2.86 9.00 -15.67
CA GLN A 21 -3.87 9.99 -16.06
C GLN A 21 -3.60 11.38 -15.49
N GLY A 22 -2.82 11.49 -14.40
CA GLY A 22 -2.49 12.74 -13.73
C GLY A 22 -1.05 13.23 -13.95
N GLY A 23 -0.20 12.45 -14.61
CA GLY A 23 1.21 12.80 -14.82
C GLY A 23 2.05 11.61 -15.27
N SER A 24 3.34 11.82 -15.55
CA SER A 24 4.23 10.70 -15.90
C SER A 24 4.62 9.92 -14.64
N VAL A 25 4.54 8.59 -14.70
CA VAL A 25 4.84 7.71 -13.57
C VAL A 25 6.05 6.85 -13.90
N ARG A 26 6.95 6.69 -12.93
CA ARG A 26 8.07 5.75 -13.00
C ARG A 26 8.11 4.90 -11.75
N VAL A 27 7.89 3.59 -11.91
CA VAL A 27 8.08 2.62 -10.82
C VAL A 27 9.58 2.45 -10.57
N LEU A 28 10.02 2.71 -9.35
CA LEU A 28 11.41 2.56 -8.93
C LEU A 28 11.69 1.17 -8.42
N LYS A 29 10.78 0.66 -7.58
CA LYS A 29 10.95 -0.62 -6.89
C LYS A 29 9.60 -1.23 -6.61
N LYS A 30 9.53 -2.55 -6.70
CA LYS A 30 8.42 -3.38 -6.23
C LYS A 30 8.99 -4.50 -5.37
N THR A 31 8.37 -4.78 -4.23
CA THR A 31 8.84 -5.77 -3.28
C THR A 31 7.65 -6.46 -2.63
N GLU A 32 7.68 -7.79 -2.59
CA GLU A 32 6.67 -8.57 -1.88
C GLU A 32 7.02 -8.62 -0.39
N ILE A 33 6.04 -8.50 0.49
CA ILE A 33 6.18 -8.49 1.95
C ILE A 33 5.23 -9.50 2.59
N GLY A 34 5.50 -9.92 3.82
CA GLY A 34 4.69 -10.95 4.49
C GLY A 34 4.92 -12.36 3.92
N THR A 35 5.99 -12.53 3.13
CA THR A 35 6.55 -13.83 2.75
C THR A 35 7.68 -14.19 3.73
N PRO A 36 8.05 -15.48 3.88
CA PRO A 36 9.12 -15.91 4.80
C PRO A 36 10.47 -15.19 4.59
N ASP A 37 10.68 -14.65 3.38
CA ASP A 37 11.94 -14.00 2.96
C ASP A 37 12.08 -12.53 3.41
N LEU A 38 10.99 -11.87 3.83
CA LEU A 38 11.02 -10.47 4.31
C LEU A 38 10.20 -10.30 5.60
N PRO A 39 10.72 -10.79 6.75
CA PRO A 39 10.11 -10.55 8.05
C PRO A 39 10.28 -9.07 8.45
N GLY A 40 9.19 -8.41 8.82
CA GLY A 40 9.29 -7.18 9.63
C GLY A 40 8.49 -5.95 9.19
N LEU A 41 7.61 -6.04 8.18
CA LEU A 41 6.68 -4.94 7.87
C LEU A 41 5.23 -5.28 8.27
N THR A 42 4.78 -6.51 8.05
CA THR A 42 3.51 -7.06 8.52
C THR A 42 3.57 -8.59 8.36
N ASP A 43 2.75 -9.32 9.14
CA ASP A 43 2.57 -10.77 9.01
C ASP A 43 1.64 -11.15 7.84
N SER A 44 0.97 -10.18 7.24
CA SER A 44 0.06 -10.37 6.10
C SER A 44 0.79 -10.24 4.76
N PRO A 45 0.47 -11.08 3.76
CA PRO A 45 1.06 -10.96 2.43
C PRO A 45 0.69 -9.62 1.79
N GLY A 46 1.67 -8.99 1.16
CA GLY A 46 1.49 -7.68 0.56
C GLY A 46 2.54 -7.30 -0.47
N ILE A 47 2.38 -6.12 -1.04
CA ILE A 47 3.31 -5.51 -2.00
C ILE A 47 3.65 -4.10 -1.54
N VAL A 48 4.93 -3.78 -1.50
CA VAL A 48 5.44 -2.40 -1.46
C VAL A 48 5.82 -1.98 -2.88
N GLN A 49 5.35 -0.83 -3.32
CA GLN A 49 5.65 -0.24 -4.62
C GLN A 49 6.09 1.21 -4.44
N ASP A 50 7.35 1.48 -4.71
CA ASP A 50 7.92 2.82 -4.70
C ASP A 50 7.93 3.38 -6.12
N LEU A 51 7.42 4.60 -6.29
CA LEU A 51 7.34 5.26 -7.58
C LEU A 51 7.64 6.76 -7.49
N VAL A 52 7.92 7.35 -8.65
CA VAL A 52 7.98 8.80 -8.84
C VAL A 52 6.86 9.21 -9.77
N LEU A 53 6.09 10.22 -9.37
CA LEU A 53 5.08 10.88 -10.17
C LEU A 53 5.57 12.28 -10.52
N SER A 54 5.73 12.54 -11.82
CA SER A 54 5.98 13.87 -12.37
C SER A 54 4.65 14.48 -12.81
N THR A 55 4.18 15.51 -12.11
CA THR A 55 2.87 16.13 -12.33
C THR A 55 2.95 17.65 -12.15
N THR A 56 1.82 18.33 -12.27
CA THR A 56 1.70 19.78 -12.06
C THR A 56 0.79 20.04 -10.86
N LEU A 57 1.30 20.73 -9.85
CA LEU A 57 0.53 21.13 -8.67
C LEU A 57 0.40 22.65 -8.64
N ARG A 58 -0.85 23.15 -8.73
CA ARG A 58 -1.16 24.59 -8.79
C ARG A 58 -0.46 25.33 -9.94
N GLY A 59 -0.28 24.66 -11.08
CA GLY A 59 0.39 25.22 -12.26
C GLY A 59 1.91 25.03 -12.30
N GLU A 60 2.53 24.60 -11.20
CA GLU A 60 3.97 24.39 -11.12
C GLU A 60 4.34 22.90 -11.29
N PRO A 61 5.36 22.56 -12.08
CA PRO A 61 5.84 21.19 -12.20
C PRO A 61 6.42 20.71 -10.86
N VAL A 62 6.07 19.49 -10.47
CA VAL A 62 6.54 18.85 -9.25
C VAL A 62 6.81 17.38 -9.47
N GLU A 63 7.88 16.88 -8.84
CA GLU A 63 8.13 15.46 -8.67
C GLU A 63 7.74 15.02 -7.26
N LEU A 64 6.89 14.01 -7.19
CA LEU A 64 6.44 13.40 -5.95
C LEU A 64 6.95 11.97 -5.88
N CYS A 65 7.57 11.62 -4.76
CA CYS A 65 7.86 10.23 -4.43
C CYS A 65 6.64 9.64 -3.72
N GLN A 66 6.22 8.46 -4.15
CA GLN A 66 5.20 7.68 -3.45
C GLN A 66 5.76 6.34 -3.02
N SER A 67 5.45 5.95 -1.80
CA SER A 67 5.62 4.57 -1.30
C SER A 67 4.22 4.00 -1.02
N GLN A 68 3.80 3.08 -1.88
CA GLN A 68 2.48 2.45 -1.82
C GLN A 68 2.60 1.06 -1.21
N VAL A 69 1.74 0.74 -0.25
CA VAL A 69 1.68 -0.58 0.38
C VAL A 69 0.29 -1.15 0.19
N TYR A 70 0.24 -2.33 -0.42
CA TYR A 70 -0.98 -3.11 -0.65
C TYR A 70 -0.94 -4.33 0.25
N LEU A 71 -1.88 -4.45 1.18
CA LEU A 71 -1.99 -5.57 2.11
C LEU A 71 -3.23 -6.37 1.80
N GLY A 72 -3.09 -7.70 1.68
CA GLY A 72 -4.22 -8.61 1.67
C GLY A 72 -4.56 -9.01 3.10
N LEU A 73 -5.80 -8.75 3.52
CA LEU A 73 -6.32 -9.20 4.80
C LEU A 73 -7.47 -10.17 4.52
N GLU A 74 -7.33 -11.40 4.98
CA GLU A 74 -8.42 -12.37 4.94
C GLU A 74 -9.48 -12.01 5.97
N ASP A 75 -10.76 -12.20 5.63
CA ASP A 75 -11.84 -12.03 6.59
C ASP A 75 -11.79 -13.19 7.60
N VAL A 76 -11.76 -12.83 8.88
CA VAL A 76 -11.67 -13.76 10.02
C VAL A 76 -12.87 -14.71 10.08
N TRP A 77 -14.05 -14.28 9.62
CA TRP A 77 -15.27 -15.08 9.60
C TRP A 77 -15.48 -15.81 8.28
N ASN A 78 -14.87 -15.34 7.20
CA ASN A 78 -14.99 -15.95 5.88
C ASN A 78 -13.67 -15.88 5.09
N PRO A 79 -12.77 -16.86 5.23
CA PRO A 79 -11.47 -16.87 4.53
C PRO A 79 -11.56 -16.83 3.00
N ALA A 80 -12.73 -17.13 2.41
CA ALA A 80 -12.97 -16.98 0.98
C ALA A 80 -13.15 -15.51 0.55
N GLN A 81 -13.30 -14.59 1.50
CA GLN A 81 -13.36 -13.16 1.29
C GLN A 81 -12.08 -12.50 1.80
N ARG A 82 -11.57 -11.56 1.01
CA ARG A 82 -10.41 -10.75 1.40
C ARG A 82 -10.68 -9.27 1.20
N ALA A 83 -10.19 -8.47 2.13
CA ALA A 83 -10.01 -7.05 1.95
C ALA A 83 -8.60 -6.78 1.41
N VAL A 84 -8.47 -5.73 0.60
CA VAL A 84 -7.17 -5.20 0.19
C VAL A 84 -7.09 -3.78 0.72
N ILE A 85 -6.11 -3.51 1.57
CA ILE A 85 -5.83 -2.18 2.08
C ILE A 85 -4.71 -1.58 1.25
N GLU A 86 -4.94 -0.38 0.72
CA GLU A 86 -3.93 0.43 0.07
C GLU A 86 -3.56 1.59 0.99
N ILE A 87 -2.27 1.72 1.30
CA ILE A 87 -1.72 2.81 2.11
C ILE A 87 -0.67 3.51 1.26
N VAL A 88 -0.77 4.83 1.12
CA VAL A 88 0.11 5.61 0.25
C VAL A 88 0.74 6.75 1.03
N LEU A 89 2.06 6.72 1.16
CA LEU A 89 2.84 7.88 1.57
C LEU A 89 3.24 8.65 0.31
N THR A 90 2.88 9.94 0.23
CA THR A 90 3.31 10.84 -0.84
C THR A 90 4.10 12.00 -0.23
N ALA A 91 5.31 12.24 -0.73
CA ALA A 91 6.12 13.38 -0.32
C ALA A 91 6.97 13.89 -1.49
N LYS A 92 7.51 15.10 -1.38
CA LYS A 92 8.56 15.55 -2.30
C LYS A 92 9.83 14.72 -2.07
N GLN A 93 10.68 14.63 -3.08
CA GLN A 93 11.90 13.82 -3.02
C GLN A 93 12.83 14.25 -1.87
N ASN A 94 12.90 15.54 -1.55
CA ASN A 94 13.69 16.05 -0.43
C ASN A 94 13.06 15.82 0.96
N GLN A 95 11.78 15.44 1.03
CA GLN A 95 11.04 15.24 2.27
C GLN A 95 10.83 13.77 2.60
N ILE A 96 10.88 12.87 1.60
CA ILE A 96 10.56 11.45 1.80
C ILE A 96 11.45 10.79 2.87
N GLY A 97 12.73 11.17 2.92
CA GLY A 97 13.67 10.63 3.91
C GLY A 97 13.35 11.01 5.36
N GLU A 98 12.60 12.09 5.57
CA GLU A 98 12.21 12.56 6.91
C GLU A 98 11.02 11.78 7.49
N VAL A 99 10.19 11.18 6.63
CA VAL A 99 8.90 10.56 7.01
C VAL A 99 8.83 9.06 6.76
N ILE A 100 9.78 8.50 6.00
CA ILE A 100 9.71 7.10 5.57
C ILE A 100 9.84 6.10 6.73
N ASP A 101 10.61 6.43 7.77
CA ASP A 101 10.80 5.51 8.90
C ASP A 101 9.61 5.52 9.85
N ASP A 102 9.01 6.68 10.11
CA ASP A 102 7.74 6.80 10.83
C ASP A 102 6.62 6.05 10.09
N TYR A 103 6.60 6.15 8.75
CA TYR A 103 5.67 5.40 7.92
C TYR A 103 5.85 3.89 8.06
N LYS A 104 7.08 3.38 8.05
CA LYS A 104 7.34 1.95 8.31
C LYS A 104 6.89 1.54 9.71
N GLN A 105 7.07 2.39 10.71
CA GLN A 105 6.60 2.12 12.07
C GLN A 105 5.07 2.04 12.12
N PHE A 106 4.38 2.96 11.44
CA PHE A 106 2.92 2.92 11.31
C PHE A 106 2.44 1.62 10.64
N LEU A 107 3.06 1.22 9.53
CA LEU A 107 2.68 0.00 8.81
C LEU A 107 2.76 -1.26 9.67
N ARG A 108 3.72 -1.35 10.60
CA ARG A 108 3.85 -2.46 11.55
C ARG A 108 2.69 -2.57 12.54
N THR A 109 1.92 -1.50 12.71
CA THR A 109 0.72 -1.51 13.57
C THR A 109 -0.54 -1.92 12.83
N VAL A 110 -0.47 -2.07 11.50
CA VAL A 110 -1.61 -2.43 10.67
C VAL A 110 -1.78 -3.95 10.67
N GLY A 111 -2.90 -4.40 11.22
CA GLY A 111 -3.34 -5.79 11.25
C GLY A 111 -4.85 -5.89 11.44
N PRO A 112 -5.40 -7.12 11.47
CA PRO A 112 -6.79 -7.33 11.85
C PRO A 112 -7.08 -6.69 13.20
N GLY A 113 -8.21 -5.99 13.32
CA GLY A 113 -8.66 -5.52 14.62
C GLY A 113 -8.97 -6.69 15.55
N GLU A 114 -8.65 -6.56 16.83
CA GLU A 114 -9.18 -7.46 17.86
C GLU A 114 -10.67 -7.16 17.99
N ASP A 115 -11.51 -8.00 17.38
CA ASP A 115 -12.95 -7.84 17.56
C ASP A 115 -13.30 -8.20 19.01
N SER A 116 -13.68 -7.19 19.79
CA SER A 116 -14.35 -7.43 21.07
C SER A 116 -15.66 -8.12 20.74
N ALA A 117 -15.72 -9.44 20.95
CA ALA A 117 -16.88 -10.26 20.69
C ALA A 117 -18.17 -9.57 21.18
N PRO A 118 -19.28 -9.62 20.43
CA PRO A 118 -20.53 -9.07 20.88
C PRO A 118 -20.90 -9.73 22.20
N GLN A 119 -20.97 -8.93 23.28
CA GLN A 119 -21.53 -9.40 24.55
C GLN A 119 -22.99 -9.78 24.28
N ALA A 120 -23.24 -11.08 24.25
CA ALA A 120 -24.59 -11.62 24.28
C ALA A 120 -25.23 -11.19 25.60
N GLY A 121 -26.22 -10.29 25.51
CA GLY A 121 -27.11 -9.94 26.62
C GLY A 121 -28.22 -10.96 26.81
#